data_AF-A0A6A5UIS9-F1
#
_entry.id   AF-A0A6A5UIS9-F1
#
_cell.length_a   1.000
_cell.length_b   1.000
_cell.length_c   1.000
_cell.angle_alpha   90.00
_cell.angle_beta   90.00
_cell.angle_gamma   90.00
#
_symmetry.space_group_name_H-M   'P 1'
#
loop_
_entity.id
_entity.type
_entity.pdbx_description
1 polymer ?
#
loop_
_entity_poly.entity_id
_entity_poly.type
_entity_poly.pdbx_seq_one_letter_code
_entity_poly.pdbx_strand_id
1 'polypeptide(L)'
;MALFARQIRVLAVKTLRITLIRHWVATPLRALVVPIFIALFLSLTKNFLSTDSHYGIGTPHQIQALSSAFSRATGRRNSVVFVAAPSNGEIKRVIETVTASLSNPSIQVRTIEHEAELGAACNASIRGASKCLATATIHSSPSQGLGSSWNYSIRADTNLRQTFLVDSDSNDAQIYIIPLQHAIDSAIVRSTVTLSIPIYKYPFASETESRLQLKERAKFMDMIKDILVTPSYFAISCLVYQMTGFVSTEREISMARLLDTMFPNQTRWQPQLVRVLSNHLAFTLLYFPGWITTGAIFGAICFPSTNLIIPIVTQVLMGLSMVSYTSFLATSFVATRSERVDCGVRPY
;
A
#
# COMPACT_ATOMS: atom_id res chain seq x y z
N MET A 1 -22.00 23.60 -44.16
CA MET A 1 -21.66 23.46 -42.72
C MET A 1 -22.80 22.88 -41.87
N ALA A 2 -24.01 23.45 -41.90
CA ALA A 2 -25.12 23.00 -41.04
C ALA A 2 -25.55 21.53 -41.25
N LEU A 3 -25.58 21.03 -42.51
CA LEU A 3 -25.90 19.63 -42.80
C LEU A 3 -24.88 18.65 -42.23
N PHE A 4 -23.59 18.98 -42.33
CA PHE A 4 -22.48 18.16 -41.81
C PHE A 4 -22.53 18.04 -40.27
N ALA A 5 -22.75 19.16 -39.56
CA ALA A 5 -22.91 19.15 -38.11
C ALA A 5 -24.16 18.37 -37.67
N ARG A 6 -25.27 18.48 -38.42
CA ARG A 6 -26.50 17.72 -38.16
C ARG A 6 -26.29 16.22 -38.35
N GLN A 7 -25.54 15.82 -39.38
CA GLN A 7 -25.16 14.42 -39.63
C GLN A 7 -24.33 13.84 -38.48
N ILE A 8 -23.30 14.57 -38.02
CA ILE A 8 -22.49 14.15 -36.86
C ILE A 8 -23.37 13.97 -35.63
N ARG A 9 -24.25 14.94 -35.34
CA ARG A 9 -25.13 14.87 -34.17
C ARG A 9 -26.10 13.69 -34.23
N VAL A 10 -26.74 13.47 -35.39
CA VAL A 10 -27.68 12.34 -35.56
C VAL A 10 -26.96 11.01 -35.38
N LEU A 11 -25.77 10.86 -35.98
CA LEU A 11 -24.99 9.63 -35.86
C LEU A 11 -24.47 9.43 -34.43
N ALA A 12 -24.01 10.49 -33.76
CA ALA A 12 -23.58 10.42 -32.36
C ALA A 12 -24.73 10.03 -31.42
N VAL A 13 -25.93 10.59 -31.63
CA VAL A 13 -27.14 10.21 -30.86
C VAL A 13 -27.53 8.76 -31.12
N LYS A 14 -27.42 8.28 -32.37
CA LYS A 14 -27.63 6.87 -32.70
C LYS A 14 -26.66 5.99 -31.90
N THR A 15 -25.36 6.29 -31.96
CA THR A 15 -24.32 5.53 -31.25
C THR A 15 -24.56 5.53 -29.74
N LEU A 16 -24.84 6.71 -29.16
CA LEU A 16 -25.17 6.86 -27.74
C LEU A 16 -26.39 6.02 -27.35
N ARG A 17 -27.46 6.08 -28.15
CA ARG A 17 -28.70 5.34 -27.87
C ARG A 17 -28.49 3.83 -27.94
N ILE A 18 -27.72 3.34 -28.91
CA ILE A 18 -27.42 1.92 -29.03
C ILE A 18 -26.58 1.44 -27.83
N THR A 19 -25.56 2.20 -27.44
CA THR A 19 -24.67 1.81 -26.33
C THR A 19 -25.37 1.89 -24.97
N LEU A 20 -26.23 2.89 -24.73
CA LEU A 20 -26.99 3.02 -23.49
C LEU A 20 -28.19 2.08 -23.39
N ILE A 21 -28.97 1.88 -24.46
CA ILE A 21 -30.22 1.11 -24.38
C ILE A 21 -29.98 -0.39 -24.56
N ARG A 22 -29.11 -0.80 -25.49
CA ARG A 22 -28.90 -2.22 -25.78
C ARG A 22 -28.03 -2.92 -24.75
N HIS A 23 -27.09 -2.18 -24.14
CA HIS A 23 -26.17 -2.68 -23.11
C HIS A 23 -26.32 -1.87 -21.81
N TRP A 24 -27.56 -1.69 -21.35
CA TRP A 24 -27.92 -0.80 -20.25
C TRP A 24 -27.20 -1.08 -18.91
N VAL A 25 -26.78 -2.31 -18.65
CA VAL A 25 -25.99 -2.66 -17.43
C VAL A 25 -24.49 -2.54 -17.67
N ALA A 26 -24.00 -3.13 -18.76
CA ALA A 26 -22.56 -3.25 -19.01
C ALA A 26 -21.91 -1.89 -19.30
N THR A 27 -22.63 -0.98 -19.98
CA THR A 27 -22.12 0.33 -20.36
C THR A 27 -21.87 1.26 -19.17
N PRO A 28 -22.83 1.54 -18.26
CA PRO A 28 -22.56 2.37 -17.09
C PRO A 28 -21.62 1.70 -16.09
N LEU A 29 -21.66 0.37 -15.97
CA LEU A 29 -20.72 -0.36 -15.11
C LEU A 29 -19.26 -0.11 -15.54
N ARG A 30 -18.97 -0.22 -16.84
CA ARG A 30 -17.62 0.01 -17.39
C ARG A 30 -17.25 1.49 -17.46
N ALA A 31 -18.20 2.36 -17.81
CA ALA A 31 -17.93 3.77 -18.03
C ALA A 31 -17.83 4.59 -16.74
N LEU A 32 -18.51 4.15 -15.67
CA LEU A 32 -18.67 4.95 -14.46
C LEU A 32 -18.29 4.16 -13.21
N VAL A 33 -18.84 2.97 -13.00
CA VAL A 33 -18.64 2.22 -11.74
C VAL A 33 -17.20 1.73 -11.59
N VAL A 34 -16.63 1.08 -12.60
CA VAL A 34 -15.26 0.54 -12.53
C VAL A 34 -14.22 1.66 -12.31
N PRO A 35 -14.22 2.76 -13.09
CA PRO A 35 -13.29 3.86 -12.86
C PRO A 35 -13.43 4.51 -11.48
N ILE A 36 -14.67 4.70 -10.99
CA ILE A 36 -14.92 5.28 -9.66
C ILE A 36 -14.45 4.34 -8.56
N PHE A 37 -14.74 3.04 -8.66
CA PHE A 37 -14.30 2.06 -7.68
C PHE A 37 -12.78 2.00 -7.58
N ILE A 38 -12.10 2.00 -8.73
CA ILE A 38 -10.63 2.08 -8.79
C ILE A 38 -10.15 3.37 -8.13
N ALA A 39 -10.68 4.54 -8.51
CA ALA A 39 -10.27 5.82 -7.94
C ALA A 39 -10.47 5.87 -6.41
N LEU A 40 -11.57 5.33 -5.92
CA LEU A 40 -11.90 5.30 -4.49
C LEU A 40 -11.00 4.32 -3.73
N PHE A 41 -10.82 3.10 -4.24
CA PHE A 41 -9.91 2.12 -3.65
C PHE A 41 -8.48 2.66 -3.53
N LEU A 42 -7.97 3.26 -4.61
CA LEU A 42 -6.65 3.88 -4.62
C LEU A 42 -6.56 5.05 -3.64
N SER A 43 -7.58 5.90 -3.57
CA SER A 43 -7.59 7.05 -2.65
C SER A 43 -7.61 6.62 -1.18
N LEU A 44 -8.28 5.51 -0.86
CA LEU A 44 -8.37 4.97 0.50
C LEU A 44 -7.08 4.26 0.96
N THR A 45 -6.19 3.88 0.03
CA THR A 45 -4.90 3.25 0.40
C THR A 45 -4.09 4.11 1.37
N LYS A 46 -4.24 5.43 1.32
CA LYS A 46 -3.64 6.37 2.27
C LYS A 46 -3.86 5.97 3.74
N ASN A 47 -5.08 5.56 4.08
CA ASN A 47 -5.45 5.21 5.45
C ASN A 47 -4.84 3.87 5.90
N PHE A 48 -4.53 2.99 4.95
CA PHE A 48 -3.84 1.73 5.24
C PHE A 48 -2.32 1.91 5.39
N LEU A 49 -1.76 2.99 4.83
CA LEU A 49 -0.34 3.30 4.90
C LEU A 49 0.03 4.21 6.08
N SER A 50 -0.93 4.96 6.63
CA SER A 50 -0.72 5.74 7.85
C SER A 50 -0.61 4.79 9.04
N THR A 51 0.53 4.82 9.70
CA THR A 51 0.69 4.14 10.98
C THR A 51 0.12 5.05 12.06
N ASP A 52 -0.69 4.50 12.97
CA ASP A 52 -1.18 5.23 14.15
C ASP A 52 -0.03 5.44 15.13
N SER A 53 0.75 6.49 14.93
CA SER A 53 1.94 6.82 15.72
C SER A 53 1.92 8.29 16.08
N HIS A 54 2.07 8.58 17.37
CA HIS A 54 2.15 9.94 17.87
C HIS A 54 3.53 10.18 18.46
N TYR A 55 4.21 11.19 17.90
CA TYR A 55 5.57 11.54 18.26
C TYR A 55 5.60 12.79 19.12
N GLY A 56 6.53 12.83 20.06
CA GLY A 56 6.72 13.98 20.92
C GLY A 56 7.62 13.64 22.10
N ILE A 57 7.50 14.43 23.15
CA ILE A 57 8.11 14.19 24.46
C ILE A 57 6.98 13.77 25.39
N GLY A 58 7.03 12.53 25.87
CA GLY A 58 6.00 12.00 26.75
C GLY A 58 6.34 12.21 28.22
N THR A 59 5.37 11.91 29.07
CA THR A 59 5.54 12.00 30.52
C THR A 59 6.38 10.83 31.05
N PRO A 60 7.18 11.05 32.10
CA PRO A 60 7.91 9.97 32.75
C PRO A 60 6.95 8.95 33.35
N HIS A 61 7.17 7.68 33.04
CA HIS A 61 6.45 6.56 33.63
C HIS A 61 7.41 5.66 34.39
N GLN A 62 6.97 5.06 35.49
CA GLN A 62 7.81 4.13 36.22
C GLN A 62 8.05 2.86 35.39
N ILE A 63 9.29 2.33 35.43
CA ILE A 63 9.60 1.03 34.82
C ILE A 63 8.84 -0.05 35.60
N GLN A 64 8.08 -0.86 34.86
CA GLN A 64 7.33 -1.95 35.44
C GLN A 64 8.24 -3.15 35.72
N ALA A 65 7.83 -4.00 36.67
CA ALA A 65 8.50 -5.27 36.91
C ALA A 65 8.50 -6.13 35.63
N LEU A 66 9.57 -6.92 35.45
CA LEU A 66 9.76 -7.76 34.27
C LEU A 66 8.58 -8.71 34.02
N SER A 67 8.04 -9.32 35.09
CA SER A 67 6.91 -10.23 35.03
C SER A 67 5.61 -9.56 34.55
N SER A 68 5.31 -8.34 35.00
CA SER A 68 4.12 -7.58 34.60
C SER A 68 4.24 -6.95 33.21
N ALA A 69 5.47 -6.64 32.78
CA ALA A 69 5.70 -6.19 31.42
C ALA A 69 5.48 -7.34 30.42
N PHE A 70 6.05 -8.51 30.67
CA PHE A 70 5.90 -9.66 29.76
C PHE A 70 4.51 -10.28 29.76
N SER A 71 3.70 -10.13 30.83
CA SER A 71 2.29 -10.52 30.76
C SER A 71 1.47 -9.66 29.79
N ARG A 72 1.93 -8.45 29.45
CA ARG A 72 1.33 -7.59 28.43
C ARG A 72 1.91 -7.81 27.03
N ALA A 73 2.90 -8.70 26.89
CA ALA A 73 3.46 -9.05 25.60
C ALA A 73 2.38 -9.70 24.72
N THR A 74 2.30 -9.24 23.47
CA THR A 74 1.35 -9.73 22.48
C THR A 74 2.02 -10.65 21.47
N GLY A 75 1.24 -11.52 20.83
CA GLY A 75 1.77 -12.59 19.98
C GLY A 75 2.25 -13.78 20.83
N ARG A 76 2.32 -14.97 20.23
CA ARG A 76 2.72 -16.24 20.90
C ARG A 76 4.22 -16.26 21.29
N ARG A 77 4.73 -15.15 21.82
CA ARG A 77 6.11 -14.98 22.28
C ARG A 77 6.17 -15.38 23.73
N ASN A 78 6.88 -16.45 24.00
CA ASN A 78 6.88 -17.08 25.31
C ASN A 78 8.27 -17.56 25.70
N SER A 79 9.33 -17.07 25.05
CA SER A 79 10.70 -17.48 25.36
C SER A 79 11.64 -16.30 25.55
N VAL A 80 12.53 -16.40 26.54
CA VAL A 80 13.64 -15.45 26.75
C VAL A 80 14.93 -16.25 26.65
N VAL A 81 15.87 -15.76 25.86
CA VAL A 81 17.12 -16.48 25.61
C VAL A 81 18.30 -15.70 26.19
N PHE A 82 19.11 -16.36 27.02
CA PHE A 82 20.37 -15.81 27.49
C PHE A 82 21.52 -16.50 26.77
N VAL A 83 22.44 -15.72 26.21
CA VAL A 83 23.66 -16.24 25.60
C VAL A 83 24.83 -15.90 26.50
N ALA A 84 25.49 -16.91 27.04
CA ALA A 84 26.64 -16.77 27.92
C ALA A 84 27.56 -17.98 27.80
N ALA A 85 28.87 -17.76 27.79
CA ALA A 85 29.84 -18.85 27.85
C ALA A 85 29.64 -19.66 29.15
N PRO A 86 29.88 -20.98 29.13
CA PRO A 86 29.72 -21.82 30.32
C PRO A 86 30.70 -21.36 31.41
N SER A 87 30.15 -20.68 32.42
CA SER A 87 30.98 -20.12 33.50
C SER A 87 30.31 -20.29 34.86
N ASN A 88 31.07 -20.81 35.83
CA ASN A 88 30.63 -21.00 37.21
C ASN A 88 30.92 -19.75 38.05
N GLY A 89 30.23 -18.63 37.78
CA GLY A 89 30.39 -17.43 38.60
C GLY A 89 29.30 -16.37 38.42
N GLU A 90 29.68 -15.09 38.41
CA GLU A 90 28.74 -13.98 38.55
C GLU A 90 27.70 -13.89 37.44
N ILE A 91 28.06 -14.27 36.21
CA ILE A 91 27.15 -14.29 35.06
C ILE A 91 25.98 -15.25 35.31
N LYS A 92 26.28 -16.48 35.75
CA LYS A 92 25.27 -17.48 36.10
C LYS A 92 24.33 -16.96 37.19
N ARG A 93 24.88 -16.30 38.21
CA ARG A 93 24.08 -15.69 39.29
C ARG A 93 23.12 -14.61 38.78
N VAL A 94 23.58 -13.74 37.88
CA VAL A 94 22.74 -12.69 37.28
C VAL A 94 21.60 -13.33 36.49
N ILE A 95 21.91 -14.33 35.65
CA ILE A 95 20.89 -15.07 34.89
C ILE A 95 19.88 -15.69 35.85
N GLU A 96 20.34 -16.43 36.87
CA GLU A 96 19.45 -17.06 37.86
C GLU A 96 18.56 -16.04 38.59
N THR A 97 19.11 -14.89 38.99
CA THR A 97 18.35 -13.82 39.65
C THR A 97 17.26 -13.24 38.73
N VAL A 98 17.60 -12.98 37.46
CA VAL A 98 16.62 -12.50 36.47
C VAL A 98 15.58 -13.57 36.17
N THR A 99 15.96 -14.84 36.06
CA THR A 99 15.01 -15.94 35.88
C THR A 99 14.08 -16.12 37.08
N ALA A 100 14.56 -15.91 38.30
CA ALA A 100 13.71 -15.97 39.49
C ALA A 100 12.64 -14.86 39.49
N SER A 101 12.96 -13.68 38.97
CA SER A 101 12.01 -12.57 38.80
C SER A 101 10.93 -12.84 37.74
N LEU A 102 11.18 -13.80 36.84
CA LEU A 102 10.23 -14.30 35.85
C LEU A 102 9.40 -15.45 36.46
N SER A 103 8.60 -15.18 37.49
CA SER A 103 7.78 -16.21 38.16
C SER A 103 6.57 -16.71 37.33
N ASN A 104 6.53 -16.41 36.02
CA ASN A 104 5.40 -16.76 35.14
C ASN A 104 5.64 -18.14 34.47
N PRO A 105 4.78 -19.14 34.69
CA PRO A 105 4.95 -20.49 34.13
C PRO A 105 4.79 -20.53 32.60
N SER A 106 4.27 -19.47 31.99
CA SER A 106 4.10 -19.34 30.54
C SER A 106 5.39 -18.94 29.81
N ILE A 107 6.43 -18.46 30.50
CA ILE A 107 7.65 -17.92 29.88
C ILE A 107 8.79 -18.94 30.07
N GLN A 108 9.27 -19.49 28.96
CA GLN A 108 10.40 -20.42 28.92
C GLN A 108 11.71 -19.64 28.85
N VAL A 109 12.55 -19.77 29.87
CA VAL A 109 13.92 -19.25 29.79
C VAL A 109 14.84 -20.33 29.25
N ARG A 110 15.65 -19.99 28.24
CA ARG A 110 16.68 -20.88 27.70
C ARG A 110 18.04 -20.19 27.78
N THR A 111 19.05 -20.91 28.22
CA THR A 111 20.44 -20.44 28.20
C THR A 111 21.19 -21.20 27.11
N ILE A 112 21.98 -20.48 26.32
CA ILE A 112 22.71 -20.97 25.16
C ILE A 112 24.17 -20.51 25.29
N GLU A 113 25.11 -21.34 24.86
CA GLU A 113 26.54 -21.05 25.00
C GLU A 113 27.09 -20.16 23.88
N HIS A 114 26.65 -20.42 22.64
CA HIS A 114 27.17 -19.77 21.45
C HIS A 114 26.13 -18.89 20.77
N GLU A 115 26.55 -17.70 20.33
CA GLU A 115 25.68 -16.79 19.58
C GLU A 115 25.18 -17.38 18.26
N ALA A 116 25.93 -18.31 17.65
CA ALA A 116 25.54 -19.01 16.42
C ALA A 116 24.24 -19.83 16.58
N GLU A 117 23.95 -20.32 17.79
CA GLU A 117 22.74 -21.10 18.08
C GLU A 117 21.51 -20.22 18.31
N LEU A 118 21.68 -18.90 18.43
CA LEU A 118 20.60 -17.96 18.63
C LEU A 118 19.59 -17.99 17.47
N GLY A 119 20.10 -18.17 16.25
CA GLY A 119 19.25 -18.28 15.06
C GLY A 119 18.30 -19.48 15.11
N ALA A 120 18.77 -20.62 15.65
CA ALA A 120 17.98 -21.84 15.79
C ALA A 120 17.03 -21.81 17.00
N ALA A 121 17.41 -21.12 18.07
CA ALA A 121 16.56 -20.95 19.25
C ALA A 121 15.45 -19.91 19.03
N CYS A 122 15.75 -18.84 18.30
CA CYS A 122 14.84 -17.74 17.98
C CYS A 122 14.63 -17.63 16.47
N ASN A 123 13.98 -18.64 15.88
CA ASN A 123 13.66 -18.64 14.45
C ASN A 123 12.80 -17.42 14.07
N ALA A 124 13.34 -16.54 13.24
CA ALA A 124 12.64 -15.38 12.71
C ALA A 124 11.84 -15.76 11.45
N SER A 125 10.64 -15.21 11.33
CA SER A 125 9.86 -15.24 10.08
C SER A 125 10.41 -14.22 9.06
N ILE A 126 9.94 -14.29 7.82
CA ILE A 126 10.27 -13.30 6.77
C ILE A 126 9.90 -11.87 7.18
N ARG A 127 8.89 -11.71 8.05
CA ARG A 127 8.48 -10.42 8.63
C ARG A 127 9.30 -10.02 9.86
N GLY A 128 10.33 -10.78 10.23
CA GLY A 128 11.21 -10.49 11.36
C GLY A 128 10.58 -10.73 12.74
N ALA A 129 9.45 -11.45 12.80
CA ALA A 129 8.84 -11.86 14.07
C ALA A 129 9.33 -13.25 14.48
N SER A 130 9.71 -13.43 15.75
CA SER A 130 10.11 -14.71 16.34
C SER A 130 9.19 -15.09 17.52
N LYS A 131 9.43 -16.26 18.11
CA LYS A 131 8.78 -16.69 19.37
C LYS A 131 9.51 -16.19 20.63
N CYS A 132 10.64 -15.52 20.45
CA CYS A 132 11.42 -14.96 21.53
C CYS A 132 10.93 -13.54 21.86
N LEU A 133 10.79 -13.26 23.15
CA LEU A 133 10.45 -11.94 23.67
C LEU A 133 11.65 -11.00 23.54
N ALA A 134 12.80 -11.49 24.00
CA ALA A 134 14.09 -10.80 23.93
C ALA A 134 15.21 -11.82 24.15
N THR A 135 16.40 -11.45 23.71
CA THR A 135 17.65 -12.18 23.96
C THR A 135 18.65 -11.25 24.63
N ALA A 136 19.36 -11.73 25.64
CA ALA A 136 20.48 -11.01 26.22
C ALA A 136 21.78 -11.82 26.07
N THR A 137 22.75 -11.27 25.36
CA THR A 137 24.08 -11.85 25.18
C THR A 137 25.05 -11.16 26.14
N ILE A 138 25.60 -11.89 27.09
CA ILE A 138 26.57 -11.37 28.06
C ILE A 138 27.97 -11.70 27.55
N HIS A 139 28.75 -10.67 27.20
CA HIS A 139 30.09 -10.80 26.64
C HIS A 139 31.18 -10.87 27.71
N SER A 140 31.08 -10.04 28.75
CA SER A 140 32.04 -10.00 29.86
C SER A 140 31.43 -9.55 31.18
N SER A 141 32.09 -9.94 32.27
CA SER A 141 31.86 -9.49 33.64
C SER A 141 33.20 -9.17 34.31
N PRO A 142 33.25 -8.39 35.41
CA PRO A 142 34.49 -8.04 36.09
C PRO A 142 35.32 -9.24 36.56
N SER A 143 34.66 -10.38 36.82
CA SER A 143 35.31 -11.62 37.23
C SER A 143 35.58 -12.60 36.07
N GLN A 144 34.98 -12.39 34.89
CA GLN A 144 35.02 -13.34 33.77
C GLN A 144 34.96 -12.62 32.41
N GLY A 145 35.97 -12.83 31.55
CA GLY A 145 36.03 -12.29 30.18
C GLY A 145 37.20 -11.32 29.97
N LEU A 146 37.36 -10.81 28.73
CA LEU A 146 38.34 -9.76 28.42
C LEU A 146 37.76 -8.38 28.79
N GLY A 147 37.87 -8.01 30.07
CA GLY A 147 37.50 -6.67 30.54
C GLY A 147 37.17 -6.63 32.03
N SER A 148 37.47 -5.51 32.69
CA SER A 148 37.15 -5.29 34.11
C SER A 148 35.72 -4.77 34.34
N SER A 149 34.89 -4.73 33.30
CA SER A 149 33.52 -4.18 33.33
C SER A 149 32.51 -5.14 32.74
N TRP A 150 31.24 -4.95 33.11
CA TRP A 150 30.10 -5.64 32.51
C TRP A 150 29.89 -5.16 31.08
N ASN A 151 29.84 -6.09 30.13
CA ASN A 151 29.49 -5.84 28.74
C ASN A 151 28.44 -6.85 28.30
N TYR A 152 27.24 -6.39 27.98
CA TYR A 152 26.15 -7.21 27.49
C TYR A 152 25.40 -6.48 26.37
N SER A 153 24.79 -7.25 25.48
CA SER A 153 23.92 -6.74 24.42
C SER A 153 22.54 -7.38 24.51
N ILE A 154 21.50 -6.56 24.37
CA ILE A 154 20.11 -7.03 24.33
C ILE A 154 19.63 -6.93 22.88
N ARG A 155 18.97 -7.98 22.41
CA ARG A 155 18.39 -8.08 21.07
C ARG A 155 16.91 -8.41 21.19
N ALA A 156 16.11 -7.77 20.35
CA ALA A 156 14.68 -8.03 20.23
C ALA A 156 14.32 -8.20 18.75
N ASP A 157 13.12 -8.71 18.49
CA ASP A 157 12.60 -8.89 17.14
C ASP A 157 12.57 -7.57 16.36
N THR A 158 12.91 -7.63 15.07
CA THR A 158 12.80 -6.46 14.18
C THR A 158 11.36 -6.01 13.95
N ASN A 159 10.39 -6.89 14.22
CA ASN A 159 8.96 -6.59 14.15
C ASN A 159 8.45 -5.71 15.33
N LEU A 160 9.24 -5.48 16.38
CA LEU A 160 8.85 -4.75 17.60
C LEU A 160 9.09 -3.23 17.51
N ARG A 161 8.92 -2.66 16.33
CA ARG A 161 9.14 -1.22 16.06
C ARG A 161 8.22 -0.71 14.96
N GLN A 162 6.99 -1.18 14.93
CA GLN A 162 6.03 -0.76 13.91
C GLN A 162 5.31 0.53 14.28
N THR A 163 4.98 0.70 15.56
CA THR A 163 4.18 1.82 16.07
C THR A 163 4.87 2.43 17.29
N PHE A 164 4.83 3.75 17.40
CA PHE A 164 5.30 4.45 18.59
C PHE A 164 4.26 5.48 19.02
N LEU A 165 3.82 5.36 20.26
CA LEU A 165 2.79 6.19 20.87
C LEU A 165 3.37 6.86 22.11
N VAL A 166 3.66 8.16 22.01
CA VAL A 166 4.33 8.91 23.08
C VAL A 166 3.56 8.95 24.40
N ASP A 167 2.23 8.98 24.32
CA ASP A 167 1.33 9.09 25.48
C ASP A 167 0.97 7.74 26.12
N SER A 168 1.45 6.63 25.56
CA SER A 168 1.14 5.28 26.04
C SER A 168 2.32 4.60 26.70
N ASP A 169 2.00 3.73 27.68
CA ASP A 169 2.95 2.84 28.33
C ASP A 169 2.99 1.42 27.73
N SER A 170 2.50 1.28 26.50
CA SER A 170 2.41 0.00 25.77
C SER A 170 3.33 -0.07 24.56
N ASN A 171 4.35 0.80 24.48
CA ASN A 171 5.30 0.73 23.38
C ASN A 171 6.14 -0.54 23.48
N ASP A 172 6.49 -1.11 22.34
CA ASP A 172 7.27 -2.34 22.28
C ASP A 172 8.58 -2.25 23.09
N ALA A 173 9.35 -1.17 22.95
CA ALA A 173 10.58 -0.99 23.73
C ALA A 173 10.33 -0.95 25.26
N GLN A 174 9.19 -0.42 25.69
CA GLN A 174 8.80 -0.32 27.10
C GLN A 174 8.29 -1.64 27.68
N ILE A 175 7.85 -2.56 26.83
CA ILE A 175 7.37 -3.90 27.20
C ILE A 175 8.52 -4.91 27.17
N TYR A 176 9.35 -4.90 26.12
CA TYR A 176 10.33 -5.96 25.86
C TYR A 176 11.74 -5.63 26.36
N ILE A 177 12.29 -4.47 25.98
CA ILE A 177 13.73 -4.18 26.15
C ILE A 177 14.02 -3.54 27.50
N ILE A 178 13.32 -2.45 27.83
CA ILE A 178 13.61 -1.63 29.02
C ILE A 178 13.45 -2.44 30.33
N PRO A 179 12.37 -3.23 30.54
CA PRO A 179 12.22 -4.01 31.76
C PRO A 179 13.29 -5.10 31.89
N LEU A 180 13.72 -5.72 30.78
CA LEU A 180 14.78 -6.72 30.79
C LEU A 180 16.12 -6.10 31.15
N GLN A 181 16.44 -4.94 30.57
CA GLN A 181 17.66 -4.20 30.90
C GLN A 181 17.69 -3.83 32.39
N HIS A 182 16.58 -3.28 32.91
CA HIS A 182 16.46 -2.95 34.33
C HIS A 182 16.61 -4.18 35.24
N ALA A 183 16.08 -5.35 34.85
CA ALA A 183 16.24 -6.59 35.61
C ALA A 183 17.71 -7.07 35.63
N ILE A 184 18.42 -6.96 34.50
CA ILE A 184 19.84 -7.31 34.41
C ILE A 184 20.69 -6.34 35.24
N ASP A 185 20.47 -5.03 35.10
CA ASP A 185 21.23 -4.01 35.81
C ASP A 185 21.02 -4.09 37.33
N SER A 186 19.77 -4.33 37.78
CA SER A 186 19.48 -4.54 39.21
C SER A 186 20.12 -5.82 39.76
N ALA A 187 20.20 -6.89 38.97
CA ALA A 187 20.91 -8.11 39.35
C ALA A 187 22.44 -7.92 39.42
N ILE A 188 23.01 -7.05 38.57
CA ILE A 188 24.44 -6.69 38.55
C ILE A 188 24.84 -5.89 39.79
N VAL A 189 24.06 -4.87 40.18
CA VAL A 189 24.41 -3.91 41.25
C VAL A 189 24.47 -4.57 42.65
N ARG A 190 24.06 -5.84 42.81
CA ARG A 190 24.10 -6.62 44.06
C ARG A 190 23.49 -5.91 45.28
N SER A 191 22.56 -4.96 45.12
CA SER A 191 22.08 -4.20 46.27
C SER A 191 21.03 -5.01 47.06
N THR A 192 21.40 -5.40 48.28
CA THR A 192 20.48 -5.82 49.35
C THR A 192 19.69 -4.63 49.90
N VAL A 193 20.20 -3.41 49.70
CA VAL A 193 19.40 -2.19 49.77
C VAL A 193 18.51 -2.22 48.56
N THR A 194 17.23 -2.53 48.74
CA THR A 194 16.21 -2.31 47.73
C THR A 194 16.49 -0.97 47.06
N LEU A 195 16.78 -0.96 45.76
CA LEU A 195 16.68 0.26 44.95
C LEU A 195 15.19 0.63 44.94
N SER A 196 14.68 1.10 46.08
CA SER A 196 13.31 1.52 46.30
C SER A 196 13.09 2.92 45.71
N ILE A 197 14.04 3.39 44.90
CA ILE A 197 13.93 4.59 44.11
C ILE A 197 13.25 4.18 42.80
N PRO A 198 12.03 4.68 42.53
CA PRO A 198 11.35 4.38 41.28
C PRO A 198 12.21 4.91 40.11
N ILE A 199 12.69 4.01 39.25
CA ILE A 199 13.36 4.40 38.01
C ILE A 199 12.28 4.68 36.96
N TYR A 200 12.37 5.86 36.35
CA TYR A 200 11.44 6.32 35.33
C TYR A 200 12.02 6.13 33.93
N LYS A 201 11.16 5.74 32.99
CA LYS A 201 11.40 5.73 31.55
C LYS A 201 10.81 6.99 30.94
N TYR A 202 11.56 7.57 30.00
CA TYR A 202 11.17 8.77 29.27
C TYR A 202 10.95 8.41 27.80
N PRO A 203 9.70 8.29 27.34
CA PRO A 203 9.44 8.13 25.92
C PRO A 203 9.70 9.44 25.19
N PHE A 204 10.59 9.39 24.20
CA PHE A 204 10.84 10.53 23.31
C PHE A 204 11.01 10.05 21.88
N ALA A 205 10.49 10.85 20.95
CA ALA A 205 10.80 10.73 19.53
C ALA A 205 11.76 11.86 19.14
N SER A 206 12.74 11.56 18.28
CA SER A 206 13.65 12.58 17.73
C SER A 206 12.98 13.49 16.70
N GLU A 207 11.87 13.05 16.12
CA GLU A 207 11.07 13.79 15.15
C GLU A 207 9.80 14.34 15.82
N THR A 208 9.37 15.54 15.44
CA THR A 208 8.08 16.13 15.88
C THR A 208 6.92 15.51 15.11
N GLU A 209 5.71 15.51 15.70
CA GLU A 209 4.47 15.05 15.05
C GLU A 209 4.23 15.69 13.67
N SER A 210 4.48 17.00 13.53
CA SER A 210 4.32 17.70 12.26
C SER A 210 5.27 17.17 11.16
N ARG A 211 6.50 16.80 11.53
CA ARG A 211 7.46 16.18 10.60
C ARG A 211 7.06 14.77 10.22
N LEU A 212 6.50 14.01 11.15
CA LEU A 212 5.94 12.68 10.87
C LEU A 212 4.82 12.78 9.83
N GLN A 213 3.84 13.65 10.04
CA GLN A 213 2.74 13.86 9.10
C GLN A 213 3.24 14.31 7.71
N LEU A 214 4.26 15.17 7.64
CA LEU A 214 4.88 15.56 6.37
C LEU A 214 5.57 14.39 5.67
N LYS A 215 6.27 13.54 6.42
CA LYS A 215 6.96 12.35 5.90
C LYS A 215 5.97 11.30 5.39
N GLU A 216 4.87 11.10 6.10
CA GLU A 216 3.77 10.22 5.65
C GLU A 216 3.11 10.76 4.38
N ARG A 217 2.84 12.06 4.33
CA ARG A 217 2.33 12.71 3.11
C ARG A 217 3.31 12.56 1.95
N ALA A 218 4.61 12.77 2.18
CA ALA A 218 5.63 12.61 1.14
C ALA A 218 5.71 11.16 0.63
N LYS A 219 5.69 10.17 1.53
CA LYS A 219 5.63 8.74 1.16
C LYS A 219 4.37 8.40 0.36
N PHE A 220 3.24 8.95 0.75
CA PHE A 220 2.00 8.77 0.01
C PHE A 220 2.09 9.38 -1.41
N MET A 221 2.69 10.57 -1.55
CA MET A 221 2.92 11.18 -2.86
C MET A 221 3.91 10.38 -3.72
N ASP A 222 4.94 9.80 -3.12
CA ASP A 222 5.91 8.92 -3.80
C ASP A 222 5.21 7.65 -4.31
N MET A 223 4.36 7.04 -3.49
CA MET A 223 3.52 5.91 -3.90
C MET A 223 2.53 6.29 -5.01
N ILE A 224 1.96 7.50 -4.96
CA ILE A 224 1.10 8.01 -6.04
C ILE A 224 1.85 8.01 -7.36
N LYS A 225 3.07 8.54 -7.36
CA LYS A 225 3.92 8.65 -8.54
C LYS A 225 4.31 7.28 -9.10
N ASP A 226 4.75 6.37 -8.25
CA ASP A 226 5.38 5.12 -8.72
C ASP A 226 4.39 4.00 -9.00
N ILE A 227 3.29 3.91 -8.24
CA ILE A 227 2.37 2.76 -8.28
C ILE A 227 0.95 3.17 -8.72
N LEU A 228 0.47 4.34 -8.32
CA LEU A 228 -0.95 4.72 -8.49
C LEU A 228 -1.28 5.26 -9.89
N VAL A 229 -0.26 5.63 -10.68
CA VAL A 229 -0.42 6.00 -12.10
C VAL A 229 -0.91 4.82 -12.94
N THR A 230 -0.41 3.61 -12.70
CA THR A 230 -0.76 2.45 -13.52
C THR A 230 -2.26 2.07 -13.44
N PRO A 231 -2.88 1.96 -12.25
CA PRO A 231 -4.31 1.67 -12.15
C PRO A 231 -5.21 2.79 -12.69
N SER A 232 -4.80 4.06 -12.54
CA SER A 232 -5.56 5.18 -13.10
C SER A 232 -5.54 5.19 -14.64
N TYR A 233 -4.45 4.74 -15.27
CA TYR A 233 -4.40 4.47 -16.71
C TYR A 233 -5.33 3.32 -17.11
N PHE A 234 -5.34 2.22 -16.36
CA PHE A 234 -6.23 1.08 -16.65
C PHE A 234 -7.71 1.47 -16.61
N ALA A 235 -8.11 2.35 -15.69
CA ALA A 235 -9.47 2.88 -15.61
C ALA A 235 -9.90 3.57 -16.93
N ILE A 236 -9.00 4.26 -17.62
CA ILE A 236 -9.28 4.89 -18.92
C ILE A 236 -9.13 3.91 -20.08
N SER A 237 -8.22 2.94 -20.00
CA SER A 237 -7.99 1.94 -21.06
C SER A 237 -9.24 1.14 -21.46
N CYS A 238 -10.19 0.96 -20.54
CA CYS A 238 -11.47 0.30 -20.82
C CYS A 238 -12.25 0.96 -21.96
N LEU A 239 -12.11 2.28 -22.14
CA LEU A 239 -12.72 3.01 -23.25
C LEU A 239 -12.18 2.52 -24.59
N VAL A 240 -10.87 2.28 -24.69
CA VAL A 240 -10.22 1.86 -25.94
C VAL A 240 -10.82 0.54 -26.40
N TYR A 241 -10.97 -0.42 -25.47
CA TYR A 241 -11.59 -1.71 -25.76
C TYR A 241 -13.04 -1.57 -26.22
N GLN A 242 -13.84 -0.76 -25.51
CA GLN A 242 -15.26 -0.59 -25.87
C GLN A 242 -15.44 0.12 -27.22
N MET A 243 -14.66 1.17 -27.47
CA MET A 243 -14.74 1.94 -28.72
C MET A 243 -14.25 1.13 -29.92
N THR A 244 -13.13 0.41 -29.80
CA THR A 244 -12.63 -0.45 -30.88
C THR A 244 -13.59 -1.59 -31.20
N GLY A 245 -14.16 -2.24 -30.18
CA GLY A 245 -15.20 -3.26 -30.37
C GLY A 245 -16.46 -2.73 -31.05
N PHE A 246 -16.87 -1.49 -30.74
CA PHE A 246 -17.99 -0.87 -31.44
C PHE A 246 -17.65 -0.60 -32.93
N VAL A 247 -16.47 -0.04 -33.21
CA VAL A 247 -16.08 0.24 -34.60
C VAL A 247 -15.87 -1.04 -35.41
N SER A 248 -15.33 -2.10 -34.82
CA SER A 248 -15.15 -3.39 -35.50
C SER A 248 -16.49 -4.06 -35.81
N THR A 249 -17.44 -4.06 -34.87
CA THR A 249 -18.77 -4.64 -35.08
C THR A 249 -19.58 -3.87 -36.15
N GLU A 250 -19.47 -2.54 -36.21
CA GLU A 250 -20.07 -1.75 -37.30
C GLU A 250 -19.47 -2.11 -38.68
N ARG A 251 -18.19 -2.50 -38.73
CA ARG A 251 -17.51 -2.96 -39.95
C ARG A 251 -17.92 -4.39 -40.32
N GLU A 252 -18.02 -5.29 -39.35
CA GLU A 252 -18.37 -6.70 -39.54
C GLU A 252 -19.80 -6.86 -40.08
N ILE A 253 -20.76 -6.14 -39.47
CA ILE A 253 -22.17 -6.15 -39.90
C ILE A 253 -22.37 -5.37 -41.21
N SER A 254 -21.29 -4.85 -41.82
CA SER A 254 -21.31 -4.02 -43.03
C SER A 254 -22.15 -2.74 -42.91
N MET A 255 -22.52 -2.35 -41.69
CA MET A 255 -23.29 -1.13 -41.41
C MET A 255 -22.48 0.12 -41.81
N ALA A 256 -21.16 0.04 -41.70
CA ALA A 256 -20.22 1.00 -42.26
C ALA A 256 -20.50 1.33 -43.73
N ARG A 257 -20.62 0.32 -44.60
CA ARG A 257 -20.84 0.52 -46.04
C ARG A 257 -22.23 1.09 -46.34
N LEU A 258 -23.22 0.64 -45.59
CA LEU A 258 -24.60 1.14 -45.73
C LEU A 258 -24.69 2.62 -45.36
N LEU A 259 -24.03 3.03 -44.27
CA LEU A 259 -23.93 4.45 -43.92
C LEU A 259 -23.25 5.28 -45.01
N ASP A 260 -22.18 4.77 -45.64
CA ASP A 260 -21.49 5.48 -46.74
C ASP A 260 -22.39 5.74 -47.95
N THR A 261 -23.35 4.84 -48.23
CA THR A 261 -24.33 5.03 -49.32
C THR A 261 -25.49 5.99 -48.97
N MET A 262 -25.75 6.23 -47.68
CA MET A 262 -26.85 7.09 -47.21
C MET A 262 -26.43 8.56 -47.06
N PHE A 263 -25.14 8.88 -47.10
CA PHE A 263 -24.67 10.26 -47.04
C PHE A 263 -24.75 10.93 -48.42
N PRO A 264 -25.30 12.16 -48.51
CA PRO A 264 -25.20 12.97 -49.73
C PRO A 264 -23.72 13.27 -50.00
N ASN A 265 -23.14 12.53 -50.94
CA ASN A 265 -21.71 12.42 -51.11
C ASN A 265 -21.19 13.58 -51.96
N GLN A 266 -20.59 14.61 -51.35
CA GLN A 266 -19.86 15.64 -52.12
C GLN A 266 -18.38 15.29 -52.30
N THR A 267 -17.77 14.57 -51.34
CA THR A 267 -16.37 14.14 -51.41
C THR A 267 -16.16 12.81 -50.68
N ARG A 268 -15.20 12.00 -51.13
CA ARG A 268 -14.95 10.64 -50.60
C ARG A 268 -14.51 10.60 -49.12
N TRP A 269 -13.93 11.67 -48.59
CA TRP A 269 -13.42 11.72 -47.20
C TRP A 269 -14.48 12.17 -46.19
N GLN A 270 -15.53 12.89 -46.63
CA GLN A 270 -16.59 13.38 -45.75
C GLN A 270 -17.26 12.28 -44.91
N PRO A 271 -17.75 11.16 -45.48
CA PRO A 271 -18.46 10.16 -44.69
C PRO A 271 -17.54 9.45 -43.67
N GLN A 272 -16.24 9.30 -44.01
CA GLN A 272 -15.24 8.77 -43.08
C GLN A 272 -15.04 9.72 -41.89
N LEU A 273 -14.89 11.03 -42.16
CA LEU A 273 -14.71 12.02 -41.10
C LEU A 273 -15.96 12.14 -40.21
N VAL A 274 -17.16 12.14 -40.80
CA VAL A 274 -18.43 12.17 -40.04
C VAL A 274 -18.49 11.01 -39.07
N ARG A 275 -18.11 9.80 -39.48
CA ARG A 275 -18.14 8.61 -38.62
C ARG A 275 -17.15 8.72 -37.46
N VAL A 276 -15.91 9.11 -37.75
CA VAL A 276 -14.87 9.30 -36.72
C VAL A 276 -15.30 10.34 -35.70
N LEU A 277 -15.75 11.52 -36.14
CA LEU A 277 -16.20 12.58 -35.27
C LEU A 277 -17.46 12.20 -34.48
N SER A 278 -18.39 11.46 -35.09
CA SER A 278 -19.60 11.00 -34.39
C SER A 278 -19.28 10.01 -33.28
N ASN A 279 -18.35 9.07 -33.52
CA ASN A 279 -17.92 8.09 -32.53
C ASN A 279 -17.10 8.77 -31.44
N HIS A 280 -16.19 9.69 -31.80
CA HIS A 280 -15.43 10.49 -30.83
C HIS A 280 -16.36 11.26 -29.89
N LEU A 281 -17.35 11.97 -30.44
CA LEU A 281 -18.30 12.76 -29.65
C LEU A 281 -19.22 11.87 -28.79
N ALA A 282 -19.71 10.74 -29.32
CA ALA A 282 -20.57 9.83 -28.58
C ALA A 282 -19.86 9.19 -27.38
N PHE A 283 -18.65 8.67 -27.57
CA PHE A 283 -17.87 8.07 -26.49
C PHE A 283 -17.36 9.11 -25.50
N THR A 284 -17.00 10.30 -25.97
CA THR A 284 -16.66 11.42 -25.09
C THR A 284 -17.85 11.75 -24.18
N LEU A 285 -19.04 12.01 -24.71
CA LEU A 285 -20.22 12.35 -23.91
C LEU A 285 -20.58 11.26 -22.89
N LEU A 286 -20.41 9.99 -23.27
CA LEU A 286 -20.71 8.83 -22.44
C LEU A 286 -19.77 8.71 -21.22
N TYR A 287 -18.46 8.88 -21.43
CA TYR A 287 -17.44 8.70 -20.39
C TYR A 287 -17.09 10.00 -19.64
N PHE A 288 -17.47 11.16 -20.18
CA PHE A 288 -17.26 12.48 -19.58
C PHE A 288 -17.65 12.57 -18.08
N PRO A 289 -18.85 12.11 -17.65
CA PRO A 289 -19.19 12.15 -16.22
C PRO A 289 -18.27 11.25 -15.37
N GLY A 290 -17.79 10.13 -15.92
CA GLY A 290 -16.82 9.24 -15.27
C GLY A 290 -15.46 9.93 -15.07
N TRP A 291 -14.97 10.68 -16.05
CA TRP A 291 -13.71 11.42 -15.92
C TRP A 291 -13.82 12.57 -14.91
N ILE A 292 -14.94 13.29 -14.90
CA ILE A 292 -15.18 14.35 -13.91
C ILE A 292 -15.21 13.79 -12.50
N THR A 293 -15.98 12.72 -12.29
CA THR A 293 -16.13 12.10 -10.95
C THR A 293 -14.81 11.52 -10.45
N THR A 294 -14.05 10.80 -11.29
CA THR A 294 -12.73 10.28 -10.91
C THR A 294 -11.70 11.39 -10.62
N GLY A 295 -11.66 12.45 -11.44
CA GLY A 295 -10.82 13.61 -11.18
C GLY A 295 -11.19 14.35 -9.89
N ALA A 296 -12.49 14.46 -9.59
CA ALA A 296 -12.98 15.06 -8.36
C ALA A 296 -12.60 14.23 -7.12
N ILE A 297 -12.69 12.90 -7.20
CA ILE A 297 -12.26 11.99 -6.12
C ILE A 297 -10.75 12.16 -5.84
N PHE A 298 -9.92 12.15 -6.88
CA PHE A 298 -8.48 12.34 -6.71
C PHE A 298 -8.13 13.71 -6.12
N GLY A 299 -8.81 14.78 -6.58
CA GLY A 299 -8.57 16.09 -6.00
C GLY A 299 -9.02 16.21 -4.55
N ALA A 300 -10.19 15.68 -4.20
CA ALA A 300 -10.72 15.78 -2.85
C ALA A 300 -9.92 14.95 -1.83
N ILE A 301 -9.48 13.74 -2.20
CA ILE A 301 -8.85 12.80 -1.26
C ILE A 301 -7.32 12.82 -1.33
N CYS A 302 -6.74 12.79 -2.53
CA CYS A 302 -5.29 12.71 -2.70
C CYS A 302 -4.61 14.09 -2.60
N PHE A 303 -5.25 15.13 -3.13
CA PHE A 303 -4.67 16.47 -3.26
C PHE A 303 -5.48 17.57 -2.55
N PRO A 304 -5.71 17.47 -1.23
CA PRO A 304 -6.59 18.40 -0.51
C PRO A 304 -6.05 19.84 -0.48
N SER A 305 -4.75 20.04 -0.66
CA SER A 305 -4.11 21.37 -0.67
C SER A 305 -4.08 22.01 -2.05
N THR A 306 -4.48 21.29 -3.10
CA THR A 306 -4.40 21.74 -4.49
C THR A 306 -5.80 22.08 -5.01
N ASN A 307 -5.90 22.95 -6.01
CA ASN A 307 -7.19 23.29 -6.59
C ASN A 307 -7.81 22.06 -7.28
N LEU A 308 -9.04 21.71 -6.90
CA LEU A 308 -9.82 20.58 -7.42
C LEU A 308 -9.96 20.59 -8.96
N ILE A 309 -9.91 21.76 -9.59
CA ILE A 309 -10.01 21.91 -11.04
C ILE A 309 -8.85 21.23 -11.77
N ILE A 310 -7.64 21.27 -11.20
CA ILE A 310 -6.43 20.73 -11.84
C ILE A 310 -6.58 19.22 -12.12
N PRO A 311 -6.86 18.34 -11.14
CA PRO A 311 -7.01 16.91 -11.38
C PRO A 311 -8.22 16.58 -12.27
N ILE A 312 -9.31 17.36 -12.20
CA ILE A 312 -10.46 17.20 -13.11
C ILE A 312 -10.04 17.45 -14.55
N VAL A 313 -9.39 18.59 -14.81
CA VAL A 313 -8.94 18.97 -16.15
C VAL A 313 -7.94 17.94 -16.68
N THR A 314 -6.97 17.51 -15.87
CA THR A 314 -6.01 16.48 -16.26
C THR A 314 -6.71 15.18 -16.66
N GLN A 315 -7.71 14.73 -15.89
CA GLN A 315 -8.40 13.48 -16.19
C GLN A 315 -9.27 13.56 -17.45
N VAL A 316 -9.91 14.71 -17.67
CA VAL A 316 -10.66 14.97 -18.91
C VAL A 316 -9.72 15.03 -20.12
N LEU A 317 -8.57 15.70 -20.02
CA LEU A 317 -7.58 15.75 -21.10
C LEU A 317 -7.03 14.35 -21.42
N MET A 318 -6.77 13.53 -20.40
CA MET A 318 -6.33 12.14 -20.58
C MET A 318 -7.42 11.27 -21.24
N GLY A 319 -8.68 11.47 -20.88
CA GLY A 319 -9.81 10.81 -21.56
C GLY A 319 -9.91 11.21 -23.03
N LEU A 320 -9.90 12.51 -23.32
CA LEU A 320 -9.98 13.05 -24.67
C LEU A 320 -8.79 12.61 -25.55
N SER A 321 -7.58 12.56 -24.99
CA SER A 321 -6.40 12.08 -25.73
C SER A 321 -6.53 10.61 -26.09
N MET A 322 -7.04 9.78 -25.18
CA MET A 322 -7.27 8.34 -25.42
C MET A 322 -8.38 8.08 -26.45
N VAL A 323 -9.46 8.85 -26.45
CA VAL A 323 -10.49 8.78 -27.50
C VAL A 323 -9.90 9.15 -28.86
N SER A 324 -9.07 10.20 -28.91
CA SER A 324 -8.42 10.67 -30.13
C SER A 324 -7.43 9.64 -30.67
N TYR A 325 -6.61 9.05 -29.78
CA TYR A 325 -5.69 7.96 -30.11
C TYR A 325 -6.42 6.73 -30.66
N THR A 326 -7.50 6.31 -30.00
CA THR A 326 -8.30 5.16 -30.44
C THR A 326 -8.97 5.41 -31.78
N SER A 327 -9.47 6.62 -32.00
CA SER A 327 -10.07 7.04 -33.27
C SER A 327 -9.06 6.96 -34.42
N PHE A 328 -7.83 7.44 -34.19
CA PHE A 328 -6.74 7.35 -35.15
C PHE A 328 -6.41 5.89 -35.50
N LEU A 329 -6.21 5.04 -34.49
CA LEU A 329 -5.92 3.62 -34.71
C LEU A 329 -7.06 2.89 -35.44
N ALA A 330 -8.30 3.16 -35.06
CA ALA A 330 -9.46 2.56 -35.71
C ALA A 330 -9.49 2.89 -37.21
N THR A 331 -9.03 4.07 -37.61
CA THR A 331 -8.94 4.47 -39.03
C THR A 331 -7.73 3.89 -39.76
N SER A 332 -6.57 3.74 -39.09
CA SER A 332 -5.32 3.33 -39.75
C SER A 332 -5.24 1.83 -40.04
N PHE A 333 -5.91 0.97 -39.27
CA PHE A 333 -5.98 -0.48 -39.53
C PHE A 333 -6.96 -0.82 -40.67
N VAL A 334 -6.63 -0.34 -41.89
CA VAL A 334 -7.29 -0.64 -43.17
C VAL A 334 -6.49 -1.64 -44.02
N ALA A 335 -5.30 -2.06 -43.59
CA ALA A 335 -4.52 -3.08 -44.28
C ALA A 335 -4.67 -4.45 -43.60
N THR A 336 -5.74 -5.17 -43.97
CA THR A 336 -5.68 -6.55 -44.45
C THR A 336 -7.09 -6.93 -44.88
N ARG A 337 -7.43 -6.55 -46.12
CA ARG A 337 -8.06 -7.53 -47.00
C ARG A 337 -7.10 -8.72 -46.99
N SER A 338 -7.35 -9.68 -46.10
CA SER A 338 -6.93 -11.05 -46.32
C SER A 338 -7.44 -11.38 -47.72
N GLU A 339 -6.51 -11.41 -48.68
CA GLU A 339 -6.58 -12.48 -49.65
C GLU A 339 -6.84 -13.74 -48.83
N ARG A 340 -8.00 -14.29 -49.13
CA ARG A 340 -8.39 -15.68 -48.94
C ARG A 340 -7.15 -16.57 -49.11
N VAL A 341 -6.48 -16.88 -48.01
CA VAL A 341 -5.72 -18.12 -47.90
C VAL A 341 -6.74 -19.13 -47.42
N ASP A 342 -7.13 -20.01 -48.33
CA ASP A 342 -7.81 -21.26 -48.02
C ASP A 342 -7.00 -21.98 -46.94
N CYS A 343 -7.46 -21.90 -45.70
CA CYS A 343 -7.23 -22.95 -44.73
C CYS A 343 -8.60 -23.51 -44.39
N GLY A 344 -9.01 -24.49 -45.21
CA GLY A 344 -10.16 -25.32 -44.93
C GLY A 344 -9.91 -26.10 -43.64
N VAL A 345 -10.65 -25.78 -42.60
CA VAL A 345 -10.99 -26.72 -41.54
C VAL A 345 -12.45 -26.45 -41.16
N ARG A 346 -13.32 -27.40 -41.54
CA ARG A 346 -14.70 -27.47 -41.06
C ARG A 346 -14.71 -27.86 -39.58
N PRO A 347 -15.60 -27.31 -38.75
CA PRO A 347 -15.81 -27.82 -37.40
C PRO A 347 -16.65 -29.11 -37.47
N TYR A 348 -16.17 -30.14 -36.79
CA TYR A 348 -17.04 -31.07 -36.07
C TYR A 348 -17.43 -30.42 -34.74
#